data_AF-A0A1G1YH56-F1
#
_entry.id   AF-A0A1G1YH56-F1
#
_cell.length_a   1.000
_cell.length_b   1.000
_cell.length_c   1.000
_cell.angle_alpha   90.00
_cell.angle_beta   90.00
_cell.angle_gamma   90.00
#
_symmetry.space_group_name_H-M   'P 1'
#
loop_
_entity.id
_entity.type
_entity.pdbx_description
1 polymer ?
#
loop_
_entity_poly.entity_id
_entity_poly.type
_entity_poly.pdbx_seq_one_letter_code
_entity_poly.pdbx_strand_id
1 'polypeptide(L)'
;MLYLVVEVECPRCGARGLVELPPVGAVIIGPCPECQDLVLIFMGKALALDNKIINQGTPAAKEKHIFQVLAEFLRERIAPLVEELPDFGSWPNKAPKKPAAVPNGSLPITNHDLEVFQREMNVLDLGNPDLFKAIFGPGQNNEPPDGSRA
;
A
#
# COMPACT_ATOMS: atom_id res chain seq x y z
N MET A 1 7.70 17.15 -20.32
CA MET A 1 6.68 16.67 -19.35
C MET A 1 6.04 15.45 -19.95
N LEU A 2 6.26 14.27 -19.36
CA LEU A 2 5.53 13.06 -19.73
C LEU A 2 4.22 13.08 -18.95
N TYR A 3 3.09 13.25 -19.64
CA TYR A 3 1.77 13.12 -19.03
C TYR A 3 1.44 11.63 -19.00
N LEU A 4 1.35 11.07 -17.80
CA LEU A 4 0.84 9.71 -17.62
C LEU A 4 -0.66 9.75 -17.92
N VAL A 5 -1.09 8.90 -18.84
CA VAL A 5 -2.50 8.73 -19.21
C VAL A 5 -2.93 7.31 -18.90
N VAL A 6 -4.20 7.15 -18.53
CA VAL A 6 -4.83 5.85 -18.31
C VAL A 6 -6.05 5.72 -19.20
N GLU A 7 -6.20 4.54 -19.81
CA GLU A 7 -7.41 4.19 -20.56
C GLU A 7 -8.52 3.78 -19.59
N VAL A 8 -9.70 4.34 -19.80
CA VAL A 8 -10.91 4.06 -19.03
C VAL A 8 -12.05 3.65 -19.96
N GLU A 9 -12.91 2.77 -19.50
CA GLU A 9 -14.08 2.30 -20.26
C GLU A 9 -15.37 2.67 -19.51
N CYS A 10 -16.32 3.30 -20.21
CA CYS A 10 -17.60 3.67 -19.63
C CYS A 10 -18.43 2.41 -19.30
N PRO A 11 -18.89 2.23 -18.06
CA PRO A 11 -19.66 1.04 -17.67
C PRO A 11 -21.09 1.02 -18.24
N ARG A 12 -21.55 2.10 -18.88
CA ARG A 12 -22.90 2.23 -19.46
C ARG A 12 -22.92 1.94 -20.96
N CYS A 13 -22.04 2.57 -21.73
CA CYS A 13 -22.01 2.44 -23.19
C CYS A 13 -20.80 1.69 -23.75
N GLY A 14 -19.80 1.35 -22.93
CA GLY A 14 -18.58 0.68 -23.37
C GLY A 14 -17.59 1.59 -24.11
N ALA A 15 -17.86 2.88 -24.23
CA ALA A 15 -16.94 3.83 -24.83
C ALA A 15 -15.61 3.89 -24.06
N ARG A 16 -14.50 3.90 -24.80
CA ARG A 16 -13.16 3.99 -24.24
C ARG A 16 -12.59 5.39 -24.43
N GLY A 17 -11.85 5.86 -23.44
CA GLY A 17 -11.24 7.18 -23.45
C GLY A 17 -9.93 7.20 -22.66
N LEU A 18 -9.10 8.19 -22.95
CA LEU A 18 -7.87 8.45 -22.21
C LEU A 18 -8.12 9.57 -21.21
N VAL A 19 -7.66 9.38 -19.97
CA VAL A 19 -7.74 10.39 -18.92
C VAL A 19 -6.35 10.62 -18.36
N GLU A 20 -5.99 11.88 -18.16
CA GLU A 20 -4.74 12.25 -17.49
C GLU A 20 -4.77 11.71 -16.06
N LEU A 21 -3.67 11.09 -15.63
CA LEU A 21 -3.60 10.45 -14.32
C LEU A 21 -3.82 11.52 -13.23
N PRO A 22 -4.90 11.41 -12.45
CA PRO A 22 -5.13 12.37 -11.37
C PRO A 22 -4.06 12.23 -10.28
N PRO A 23 -3.89 13.25 -9.42
CA PRO A 23 -3.13 13.11 -8.19
C PRO A 23 -3.58 11.87 -7.38
N VAL A 24 -2.66 11.28 -6.64
CA VAL A 24 -2.95 10.10 -5.81
C VAL A 24 -4.12 10.41 -4.87
N GLY A 25 -5.12 9.52 -4.86
CA GLY A 25 -6.31 9.66 -4.04
C GLY A 25 -7.39 10.60 -4.60
N ALA A 26 -7.18 11.25 -5.75
CA ALA A 26 -8.22 12.08 -6.34
C ALA A 26 -9.32 11.23 -6.98
N VAL A 27 -10.53 11.77 -6.94
CA VAL A 27 -11.74 11.21 -7.55
C VAL A 27 -12.21 12.20 -8.60
N ILE A 28 -12.40 11.74 -9.84
CA ILE A 28 -12.92 12.57 -10.93
C ILE A 28 -14.39 12.20 -11.14
N ILE A 29 -15.28 13.19 -11.21
CA ILE A 29 -16.69 12.99 -11.52
C ILE A 29 -17.05 13.82 -12.74
N GLY A 30 -17.65 13.19 -13.74
CA GLY A 30 -18.06 13.87 -14.96
C GLY A 30 -18.94 13.02 -15.87
N PRO A 31 -19.54 13.62 -16.90
CA PRO A 31 -20.35 12.90 -17.87
C PRO A 31 -19.45 12.13 -18.86
N CYS A 32 -19.92 10.95 -19.30
CA CYS A 32 -19.36 10.28 -20.45
C CYS A 32 -19.61 11.11 -21.72
N PRO A 33 -18.61 11.35 -22.58
CA PRO A 33 -18.80 12.14 -23.80
C PRO A 33 -19.77 11.48 -24.80
N GLU A 34 -19.92 10.15 -24.76
CA GLU A 34 -20.77 9.40 -25.69
C GLU A 34 -22.22 9.29 -25.23
N CYS A 35 -22.46 8.83 -23.99
CA CYS A 35 -23.83 8.62 -23.48
C CYS A 35 -24.32 9.69 -22.50
N GLN A 36 -23.48 10.67 -22.14
CA GLN A 36 -23.75 11.75 -21.18
C GLN A 36 -24.06 11.31 -19.75
N ASP A 37 -23.96 10.01 -19.47
CA ASP A 37 -24.15 9.49 -18.12
C ASP A 37 -22.99 9.83 -17.19
N LEU A 38 -23.33 10.13 -15.95
CA LEU A 38 -22.32 10.49 -14.95
C LEU A 38 -21.54 9.25 -14.52
N VAL A 39 -20.23 9.40 -14.55
CA VAL A 39 -19.26 8.40 -14.11
C VAL A 39 -18.30 9.01 -13.10
N LEU A 40 -17.81 8.14 -12.23
CA LEU A 40 -16.75 8.42 -11.29
C LEU A 40 -15.50 7.67 -11.74
N ILE A 41 -14.37 8.35 -11.91
CA ILE A 41 -13.10 7.72 -12.24
C ILE A 41 -12.24 7.65 -10.99
N PHE A 42 -11.84 6.43 -10.64
CA PHE A 42 -10.96 6.15 -9.51
C PHE A 42 -10.02 5.00 -9.87
N MET A 43 -8.72 5.20 -9.64
CA MET A 43 -7.65 4.24 -9.98
C MET A 43 -7.75 3.67 -11.42
N GLY A 44 -8.03 4.52 -12.40
CA GLY A 44 -8.13 4.11 -13.81
C GLY A 44 -9.38 3.27 -14.14
N LYS A 45 -10.38 3.24 -13.27
CA LYS A 45 -11.67 2.61 -13.52
C LYS A 45 -12.79 3.64 -13.47
N ALA A 46 -13.68 3.62 -14.46
CA ALA A 46 -14.91 4.39 -14.44
C ALA A 46 -16.02 3.55 -13.80
N LEU A 47 -16.68 4.15 -12.81
CA LEU A 47 -17.77 3.57 -12.03
C LEU A 47 -19.04 4.35 -12.35
N ALA A 48 -20.16 3.65 -12.51
CA ALA A 48 -21.43 4.28 -12.83
C ALA A 48 -21.97 5.07 -11.64
N LEU A 49 -22.45 6.29 -11.88
CA LEU A 49 -23.20 7.04 -10.88
C LEU A 49 -24.70 7.07 -11.24
N ASP A 50 -25.53 7.31 -10.22
CA ASP A 50 -26.94 7.60 -10.42
C ASP A 50 -27.09 9.09 -10.76
N ASN A 51 -27.49 9.37 -12.00
CA ASN A 51 -27.62 10.74 -12.49
C ASN A 51 -28.65 11.56 -11.69
N LYS A 52 -29.71 10.94 -11.17
CA LYS A 52 -30.74 11.66 -10.41
C LYS A 52 -30.16 12.07 -9.07
N ILE A 53 -29.47 11.16 -8.37
CA ILE A 53 -28.86 11.47 -7.08
C ILE A 53 -27.78 12.54 -7.23
N ILE A 54 -26.88 12.41 -8.20
CA ILE A 54 -25.78 13.36 -8.37
C ILE A 54 -26.26 14.74 -8.82
N ASN A 55 -27.25 14.84 -9.71
CA ASN A 55 -27.71 16.14 -10.19
C ASN A 55 -28.69 16.81 -9.22
N GLN A 56 -29.64 16.04 -8.65
CA GLN A 56 -30.80 16.59 -7.93
C GLN A 56 -30.80 16.29 -6.43
N GLY A 57 -29.94 15.38 -5.95
CA GLY A 57 -29.87 15.01 -4.54
C GLY A 57 -29.32 16.12 -3.64
N THR A 58 -29.57 16.00 -2.34
CA THR A 58 -28.92 16.85 -1.33
C THR A 58 -27.42 16.55 -1.24
N PRO A 59 -26.57 17.47 -0.74
CA PRO A 59 -25.15 17.21 -0.57
C PRO A 59 -24.85 15.90 0.18
N ALA A 60 -25.59 15.63 1.25
CA ALA A 60 -25.47 14.37 2.01
C ALA A 60 -25.87 13.13 1.19
N ALA A 61 -26.89 13.24 0.33
CA ALA A 61 -27.27 12.13 -0.55
C ALA A 61 -26.22 11.87 -1.63
N LYS A 62 -25.62 12.93 -2.21
CA LYS A 62 -24.54 12.83 -3.19
C LYS A 62 -23.31 12.17 -2.58
N GLU A 63 -22.88 12.65 -1.42
CA GLU A 63 -21.75 12.09 -0.68
C GLU A 63 -21.96 10.62 -0.36
N LYS A 64 -23.12 10.28 0.22
CA LYS A 64 -23.49 8.88 0.52
C LYS A 64 -23.42 7.98 -0.70
N HIS A 65 -23.95 8.44 -1.84
CA HIS A 65 -23.95 7.68 -3.09
C HIS A 65 -22.53 7.43 -3.62
N ILE A 66 -21.69 8.47 -3.62
CA ILE A 66 -20.28 8.36 -4.04
C ILE A 66 -19.53 7.35 -3.17
N PHE A 67 -19.68 7.45 -1.83
CA PHE A 67 -19.07 6.50 -0.90
C PHE A 67 -19.57 5.08 -1.11
N GLN A 68 -20.87 4.91 -1.35
CA GLN A 68 -21.44 3.59 -1.61
C GLN A 68 -20.81 2.94 -2.85
N VAL A 69 -20.76 3.66 -3.98
CA VAL A 69 -20.16 3.16 -5.23
C VAL A 69 -18.68 2.81 -5.05
N LEU A 70 -17.92 3.65 -4.36
CA LEU A 70 -16.51 3.38 -4.05
C LEU A 70 -16.35 2.17 -3.12
N ALA A 71 -17.17 2.06 -2.08
CA ALA A 71 -17.09 0.96 -1.12
C ALA A 71 -17.43 -0.38 -1.76
N GLU A 72 -18.42 -0.42 -2.66
CA GLU A 72 -18.76 -1.61 -3.44
C GLU A 72 -17.58 -2.03 -4.31
N PHE A 73 -17.00 -1.10 -5.08
CA PHE A 73 -15.82 -1.36 -5.89
C PHE A 73 -14.61 -1.85 -5.07
N LEU A 74 -14.32 -1.20 -3.94
CA LEU A 74 -13.19 -1.57 -3.08
C LEU A 74 -13.42 -2.94 -2.43
N ARG A 75 -14.65 -3.27 -2.02
CA ARG A 75 -14.97 -4.57 -1.42
C ARG A 75 -14.67 -5.72 -2.37
N GLU A 76 -15.03 -5.60 -3.64
CA GLU A 76 -14.74 -6.61 -4.68
C GLU A 76 -13.23 -6.86 -4.85
N ARG A 77 -12.40 -5.82 -4.64
CA ARG A 77 -10.94 -5.93 -4.76
C ARG A 77 -10.27 -6.43 -3.48
N ILE A 78 -10.79 -6.02 -2.33
CA ILE A 78 -10.22 -6.35 -1.01
C ILE A 78 -10.56 -7.78 -0.60
N ALA A 79 -11.77 -8.26 -0.88
CA ALA A 79 -12.22 -9.59 -0.47
C ALA A 79 -11.23 -10.73 -0.82
N PRO A 80 -10.79 -10.89 -2.08
CA PRO A 80 -9.83 -11.95 -2.43
C PRO A 80 -8.46 -11.75 -1.77
N LEU A 81 -8.02 -10.49 -1.60
CA LEU A 81 -6.74 -10.20 -0.95
C LEU A 81 -6.76 -10.63 0.52
N VAL A 82 -7.85 -10.36 1.22
CA VAL A 82 -7.99 -10.70 2.65
C VAL A 82 -8.05 -12.22 2.85
N GLU A 83 -8.64 -12.97 1.92
CA GLU A 83 -8.64 -14.44 1.95
C GLU A 83 -7.22 -15.03 1.82
N GLU A 84 -6.33 -14.33 1.12
CA GLU A 84 -4.93 -14.73 0.94
C GLU A 84 -3.99 -14.21 2.04
N LEU A 85 -4.46 -13.31 2.91
CA LEU A 85 -3.60 -12.77 3.97
C LEU A 85 -3.28 -13.85 5.01
N PRO A 86 -2.00 -14.00 5.40
CA PRO A 86 -1.64 -14.87 6.51
C PRO A 86 -2.28 -14.34 7.80
N ASP A 87 -2.56 -15.24 8.74
CA ASP A 87 -2.97 -14.84 10.08
C ASP A 87 -1.81 -14.13 10.78
N PHE A 88 -1.83 -12.81 10.77
CA PHE A 88 -0.83 -11.98 11.46
C PHE A 88 -0.91 -12.14 13.00
N GLY A 89 -1.96 -12.77 13.53
CA GLY A 89 -2.04 -13.16 14.94
C GLY A 89 -1.08 -14.29 15.33
N SER A 90 -0.58 -15.05 14.35
CA SER A 90 0.42 -16.11 14.57
C SER A 90 1.86 -15.64 14.38
N TRP A 91 2.08 -14.37 14.03
CA TRP A 91 3.44 -13.83 14.06
C TRP A 91 3.99 -13.94 15.47
N PRO A 92 5.25 -14.40 15.65
CA PRO A 92 5.83 -14.51 16.96
C PRO A 92 5.91 -13.11 17.57
N ASN A 93 4.91 -12.75 18.38
CA ASN A 93 4.99 -11.70 19.39
C ASN A 93 5.96 -12.14 20.49
N LYS A 94 7.19 -12.53 20.12
CA LYS A 94 8.31 -12.40 21.04
C LYS A 94 8.52 -10.91 21.11
N ALA A 95 7.86 -10.27 22.09
CA ALA A 95 8.28 -8.96 22.54
C ALA A 95 9.82 -9.01 22.59
N PRO A 96 10.53 -8.08 21.92
CA PRO A 96 11.98 -8.08 21.96
C PRO A 96 12.34 -8.23 23.44
N LYS A 97 13.06 -9.32 23.78
CA LYS A 97 13.57 -9.49 25.14
C LYS A 97 14.18 -8.15 25.46
N LYS A 98 13.69 -7.47 26.52
CA LYS A 98 14.23 -6.18 26.96
C LYS A 98 15.74 -6.28 26.76
N PRO A 99 16.35 -5.42 25.91
CA PRO A 99 17.78 -5.52 25.69
C PRO A 99 18.41 -5.57 27.08
N ALA A 100 19.23 -6.60 27.32
CA ALA A 100 19.94 -6.72 28.58
C ALA A 100 20.52 -5.35 28.89
N ALA A 101 20.26 -4.82 30.09
CA ALA A 101 20.66 -3.49 30.48
C ALA A 101 22.10 -3.27 30.01
N VAL A 102 22.28 -2.35 29.06
CA VAL A 102 23.59 -2.08 28.48
C VAL A 102 24.47 -1.70 29.67
N PRO A 103 25.62 -2.38 29.90
CA PRO A 103 26.47 -2.06 31.04
C PRO A 103 26.77 -0.56 30.99
N ASN A 104 26.49 0.13 32.10
CA ASN A 104 26.67 1.58 32.24
C ASN A 104 28.04 1.99 31.68
N GLY A 105 28.06 2.63 30.51
CA GLY A 105 29.30 3.01 29.83
C GLY A 105 29.21 3.24 28.33
N SER A 106 28.16 2.79 27.63
CA SER A 106 28.00 3.15 26.21
C SER A 106 27.56 4.61 26.09
N LEU A 107 28.45 5.44 25.53
CA LEU A 107 28.12 6.80 25.11
C LEU A 107 26.84 6.79 24.25
N PRO A 108 26.02 7.87 24.31
CA PRO A 108 24.85 7.97 23.44
C PRO A 108 25.31 7.83 21.98
N ILE A 109 24.56 7.06 21.19
CA ILE A 109 24.82 6.90 19.75
C ILE A 109 24.94 8.30 19.14
N THR A 110 26.10 8.60 18.59
CA THR A 110 26.39 9.89 17.97
C THR A 110 26.03 9.86 16.49
N ASN A 111 25.94 11.04 15.86
CA ASN A 111 25.77 11.13 14.41
C ASN A 111 26.93 10.45 13.66
N HIS A 112 28.13 10.42 14.25
CA HIS A 112 29.26 9.71 13.67
C HIS A 112 29.04 8.19 13.67
N ASP A 113 28.50 7.63 14.75
CA ASP A 113 28.16 6.21 14.82
C ASP A 113 27.08 5.84 13.78
N LEU A 114 26.13 6.76 13.53
CA LEU A 114 25.11 6.59 12.50
C LEU A 114 25.72 6.61 11.08
N GLU A 115 26.65 7.52 10.81
CA GLU A 115 27.35 7.63 9.52
C GLU A 115 28.21 6.40 9.22
N VAL A 116 28.91 5.85 10.22
CA VAL A 116 29.69 4.61 10.10
C VAL A 116 28.76 3.44 9.80
N PHE A 117 27.66 3.30 10.55
CA PHE A 117 26.67 2.24 10.33
C PHE A 117 26.08 2.28 8.92
N GLN A 118 25.70 3.47 8.43
CA GLN A 118 25.15 3.63 7.07
C GLN A 118 26.16 3.23 5.99
N ARG A 119 27.44 3.54 6.20
CA ARG A 119 28.53 3.22 5.26
C ARG A 119 28.88 1.73 5.26
N GLU A 120 28.94 1.10 6.42
CA GLU A 120 29.37 -0.30 6.56
C GLU A 120 28.27 -1.31 6.26
N MET A 121 27.02 -1.03 6.63
CA MET A 121 25.90 -1.94 6.40
C MET A 121 25.16 -1.70 5.07
N ASN A 122 25.66 -0.79 4.23
CA ASN A 122 25.08 -0.46 2.92
C ASN A 122 23.55 -0.24 2.98
N VAL A 123 23.10 0.44 4.04
CA VAL A 123 21.69 0.55 4.49
C VAL A 123 20.79 1.28 3.47
N LEU A 124 21.40 1.90 2.45
CA LEU A 124 20.66 2.52 1.34
C LEU A 124 19.99 1.49 0.42
N ASP A 125 20.32 0.20 0.54
CA ASP A 125 19.78 -0.86 -0.30
C ASP A 125 18.76 -1.77 0.43
N LEU A 126 18.05 -1.24 1.43
CA LEU A 126 16.98 -1.96 2.15
C LEU A 126 15.79 -2.35 1.25
N GLY A 127 15.69 -1.77 0.05
CA GLY A 127 14.73 -2.17 -0.98
C GLY A 127 15.17 -3.41 -1.78
N ASN A 128 16.40 -3.89 -1.59
CA ASN A 128 16.93 -5.08 -2.25
C ASN A 128 16.41 -6.34 -1.55
N PRO A 129 15.54 -7.13 -2.21
CA PRO A 129 14.89 -8.28 -1.58
C PRO A 129 15.88 -9.40 -1.23
N ASP A 130 16.99 -9.51 -1.94
CA ASP A 130 18.00 -10.55 -1.69
C ASP A 130 18.84 -10.22 -0.46
N LEU A 131 19.19 -8.95 -0.29
CA LEU A 131 19.94 -8.44 0.85
C LEU A 131 19.10 -8.49 2.12
N PHE A 132 17.81 -8.14 2.01
CA PHE A 132 16.84 -8.29 3.10
C PHE A 132 16.70 -9.75 3.54
N LYS A 133 16.60 -10.70 2.60
CA LYS A 133 16.54 -12.14 2.91
C LYS A 133 17.84 -12.68 3.51
N ALA A 134 19.00 -12.16 3.09
CA ALA A 134 20.28 -12.57 3.67
C ALA A 134 20.41 -12.16 5.16
N ILE A 135 19.86 -10.99 5.53
CA ILE A 135 19.93 -10.47 6.90
C ILE A 135 18.79 -11.01 7.79
N PHE A 136 17.57 -11.07 7.26
CA PHE A 136 16.34 -11.34 8.03
C PHE A 136 15.60 -12.61 7.62
N GLY A 137 16.11 -13.36 6.63
CA GLY A 137 15.53 -14.64 6.23
C GLY A 137 15.59 -15.69 7.35
N PRO A 138 14.77 -16.75 7.26
CA PRO A 138 14.77 -17.82 8.25
C PRO A 138 16.16 -18.49 8.28
N GLY A 139 16.88 -18.30 9.38
CA GLY A 139 18.26 -18.76 9.53
C GLY A 139 18.38 -20.27 9.39
N GLN A 140 19.33 -20.71 8.56
CA GLN A 140 19.92 -22.03 8.74
C GLN A 140 20.75 -21.98 10.03
N ASN A 141 20.28 -22.70 11.04
CA ASN A 141 21.02 -23.36 12.11
C ASN A 141 22.40 -22.79 12.44
N ASN A 142 22.46 -21.88 13.42
CA ASN A 142 23.67 -21.72 14.24
C ASN A 142 23.53 -22.68 15.43
N GLU A 143 23.87 -23.94 15.19
CA GLU A 143 24.20 -24.87 16.27
C GLU A 143 25.41 -24.32 17.03
N PRO A 144 25.38 -24.25 18.36
CA PRO A 144 26.53 -23.78 19.13
C PRO A 144 27.70 -24.76 18.94
N PRO A 145 28.96 -24.29 18.85
CA PRO A 145 30.10 -25.19 18.80
C PRO A 145 30.16 -25.99 20.11
N ASP A 146 30.13 -27.31 19.95
CA ASP A 146 30.37 -28.29 21.01
C ASP A 146 31.75 -28.04 21.63
N GLY A 147 31.76 -27.43 22.81
CA GLY A 147 32.92 -27.33 23.66
C GLY A 147 33.08 -28.64 24.43
N SER A 148 33.79 -29.61 23.84
CA SER A 148 34.32 -30.76 24.58
C SER A 148 35.56 -31.38 23.93
N ARG A 149 36.65 -31.40 24.73
CA ARG A 149 37.90 -32.17 24.62
C ARG A 149 38.90 -31.70 23.55
N ALA A 150 40.19 -31.52 23.84
CA ALA A 150 41.05 -32.16 24.85
C ALA A 150 42.06 -31.17 25.46
#